data_AF-A0A1R4EWH7-F1
#
_entry.id   AF-A0A1R4EWH7-F1
#
_cell.length_a   1.000
_cell.length_b   1.000
_cell.length_c   1.000
_cell.angle_alpha   90.00
_cell.angle_beta   90.00
_cell.angle_gamma   90.00
#
_symmetry.space_group_name_H-M   'P 1'
#
loop_
_entity.id
_entity.type
_entity.pdbx_description
1 polymer ?
#
loop_
_entity_poly.entity_id
_entity_poly.type
_entity_poly.pdbx_seq_one_letter_code
_entity_poly.pdbx_strand_id
1 'polypeptide(L)' 'MRLEDVAEELSVNMPQVRSLVRSGELPAIKVGGRGVWRVERSELEAYIERQYVATREGLKQDGGITSDGSR' A
#
# COMPACT_ATOMS: atom_id res chain seq x y z
N MET A 1 2.65 3.94 -13.17
CA MET A 1 3.03 2.55 -12.83
C MET A 1 1.86 1.60 -13.06
N ARG A 2 2.11 0.36 -13.50
CA ARG A 2 1.09 -0.71 -13.62
C ARG A 2 0.81 -1.30 -12.25
N LEU A 3 -0.32 -2.00 -12.12
CA LEU A 3 -0.63 -2.71 -10.88
C LEU A 3 0.37 -3.86 -10.61
N GLU A 4 0.92 -4.47 -11.66
CA GLU A 4 1.99 -5.46 -11.54
C GLU A 4 3.23 -4.86 -10.89
N ASP A 5 3.73 -3.73 -11.43
CA ASP A 5 4.90 -3.03 -10.89
C ASP A 5 4.69 -2.64 -9.40
N VAL A 6 3.48 -2.22 -9.03
CA VAL A 6 3.14 -1.86 -7.65
C VAL A 6 3.15 -3.08 -6.73
N ALA A 7 2.67 -4.23 -7.22
CA ALA A 7 2.68 -5.47 -6.45
C ALA A 7 4.12 -5.92 -6.15
N GLU A 8 5.00 -5.81 -7.14
CA GLU A 8 6.43 -6.07 -6.98
C GLU A 8 7.09 -5.09 -6.00
N GLU A 9 6.86 -3.78 -6.16
CA GLU A 9 7.47 -2.74 -5.32
C GLU A 9 7.05 -2.85 -3.84
N LEU A 10 5.77 -3.17 -3.57
CA LEU A 10 5.27 -3.38 -2.22
C LEU A 10 5.49 -4.80 -1.69
N SER A 11 6.04 -5.72 -2.50
CA SER A 11 6.20 -7.14 -2.16
C SER A 11 4.87 -7.80 -1.72
N VAL A 12 3.78 -7.50 -2.41
CA VAL A 12 2.44 -8.04 -2.16
C VAL A 12 1.87 -8.74 -3.40
N ASN A 13 0.77 -9.45 -3.25
CA ASN A 13 0.12 -10.11 -4.37
C ASN A 13 -0.85 -9.17 -5.13
N MET A 14 -1.13 -9.49 -6.40
CA MET A 14 -2.03 -8.72 -7.26
C MET A 14 -3.47 -8.55 -6.72
N PRO A 15 -4.11 -9.59 -6.13
CA PRO A 15 -5.40 -9.41 -5.47
C PRO A 15 -5.39 -8.31 -4.40
N GLN A 16 -4.34 -8.23 -3.59
CA GLN A 16 -4.20 -7.19 -2.56
C GLN A 16 -4.11 -5.79 -3.18
N VAL A 17 -3.28 -5.58 -4.20
CA VAL A 17 -3.19 -4.29 -4.91
C VAL A 17 -4.53 -3.90 -5.51
N ARG A 18 -5.26 -4.85 -6.13
CA ARG A 18 -6.60 -4.59 -6.69
C ARG A 18 -7.61 -4.19 -5.62
N SER A 19 -7.54 -4.79 -4.43
CA SER A 19 -8.39 -4.39 -3.30
C SER A 19 -8.10 -2.97 -2.85
N LEU A 20 -6.82 -2.57 -2.73
CA LEU A 20 -6.43 -1.20 -2.36
C LEU A 20 -6.94 -0.16 -3.37
N VAL A 21 -6.85 -0.47 -4.66
CA VAL A 21 -7.38 0.41 -5.72
C VAL A 21 -8.90 0.48 -5.67
N ARG A 22 -9.57 -0.64 -5.40
CA ARG A 22 -11.03 -0.71 -5.32
C ARG A 22 -11.60 -0.02 -4.07
N SER A 23 -10.91 -0.11 -2.94
CA SER A 23 -11.27 0.60 -1.72
C SER A 23 -10.96 2.10 -1.81
N GLY A 24 -10.08 2.49 -2.74
CA GLY A 24 -9.65 3.88 -2.93
C GLY A 24 -8.49 4.27 -2.01
N GLU A 25 -7.97 3.35 -1.20
CA GLU A 25 -6.80 3.57 -0.34
C GLU A 25 -5.53 3.85 -1.15
N LEU A 26 -5.43 3.21 -2.33
CA LEU A 26 -4.41 3.48 -3.32
C LEU A 26 -5.04 4.12 -4.57
N PRO A 27 -4.95 5.45 -4.73
CA PRO A 27 -5.48 6.14 -5.88
C PRO A 27 -4.88 5.62 -7.19
N ALA A 28 -5.75 5.27 -8.12
CA ALA A 28 -5.37 4.84 -9.45
C ALA A 28 -6.35 5.39 -10.49
N ILE A 29 -5.83 5.65 -11.69
CA ILE A 29 -6.62 6.12 -12.83
C ILE A 29 -6.75 5.03 -13.88
N LYS A 30 -7.87 5.02 -14.59
CA LYS A 30 -8.01 4.21 -15.81
C LYS A 30 -7.47 5.02 -16.99
N VAL A 31 -6.46 4.50 -17.66
CA VAL A 31 -5.83 5.15 -18.82
C VAL A 31 -6.25 4.43 -20.10
N GLY A 32 -6.88 5.18 -21.00
CA GLY A 32 -7.30 4.73 -22.33
C GLY A 32 -8.53 3.81 -22.34
N GLY A 33 -9.07 3.56 -23.54
CA GLY A 33 -10.29 2.79 -23.76
C GLY A 33 -10.19 1.27 -23.48
N ARG A 34 -9.02 0.77 -23.07
CA ARG A 34 -8.78 -0.65 -22.75
C ARG A 34 -8.85 -0.98 -21.27
N GLY A 35 -9.30 -0.03 -20.43
CA GLY A 35 -9.54 -0.29 -19.00
C GLY A 35 -8.29 -0.57 -18.18
N VAL A 36 -7.15 -0.03 -18.61
CA VAL A 36 -5.86 -0.26 -17.97
C VAL A 36 -5.69 0.68 -16.77
N TRP A 37 -5.42 0.13 -15.59
CA TRP A 37 -5.16 0.93 -14.39
C TRP A 37 -3.71 1.43 -14.34
N ARG A 38 -3.54 2.66 -13.87
CA ARG A 38 -2.25 3.29 -13.61
C ARG A 38 -2.27 3.95 -12.25
N VAL A 39 -1.25 3.65 -11.47
CA VAL A 39 -0.94 4.34 -10.22
C VAL A 39 0.17 5.34 -10.53
N GLU A 40 -0.01 6.57 -10.09
CA GLU A 40 1.03 7.60 -10.20
C GLU A 40 2.07 7.37 -9.09
N ARG A 41 3.34 7.68 -9.33
CA ARG A 41 4.41 7.30 -8.39
C ARG A 41 4.25 8.03 -7.06
N SER A 42 3.95 9.32 -7.09
CA SER A 42 3.75 10.10 -5.86
C SER A 42 2.54 9.61 -5.06
N GLU A 43 1.50 9.10 -5.71
CA GLU A 43 0.36 8.47 -5.01
C GLU A 43 0.75 7.17 -4.28
N LEU A 44 1.63 6.35 -4.86
CA LEU A 44 2.18 5.16 -4.19
C LEU A 44 3.04 5.55 -2.99
N GLU A 45 3.93 6.54 -3.18
CA GLU A 45 4.79 7.06 -2.10
C GLU A 45 3.95 7.64 -0.95
N ALA A 46 2.92 8.42 -1.27
CA ALA A 46 1.99 8.97 -0.29
C ALA A 46 1.18 7.87 0.43
N TYR A 47 0.80 6.79 -0.27
CA TYR A 47 0.19 5.63 0.37
C TYR A 47 1.12 5.00 1.40
N ILE A 48 2.37 4.75 1.04
CA ILE A 48 3.40 4.20 1.92
C ILE A 48 3.58 5.08 3.16
N GLU A 49 3.67 6.40 2.98
CA GLU A 49 3.77 7.35 4.09
C GLU A 49 2.57 7.27 5.03
N ARG A 50 1.34 7.23 4.50
CA ARG A 50 0.13 7.05 5.31
C ARG A 50 0.17 5.74 6.11
N GLN A 51 0.65 4.64 5.52
CA GLN A 51 0.78 3.35 6.23
C GLN A 51 1.81 3.41 7.35
N TYR A 52 2.94 4.11 7.17
CA TYR A 52 3.91 4.33 8.24
C TYR A 52 3.33 5.16 9.38
N VAL A 53 2.59 6.23 9.07
CA VAL A 53 1.91 7.03 10.10
C VAL A 53 0.91 6.17 10.86
N ALA A 54 0.04 5.44 10.17
CA ALA A 54 -0.94 4.56 10.79
C ALA A 54 -0.28 3.50 11.69
N THR A 55 0.79 2.86 11.20
CA THR A 55 1.57 1.88 11.97
C THR A 55 2.19 2.51 13.22
N ARG A 56 2.79 3.69 13.08
CA ARG A 56 3.40 4.41 14.21
C ARG A 56 2.36 4.80 15.26
N GLU A 57 1.20 5.30 14.84
CA GLU A 57 0.13 5.66 15.78
C GLU A 57 -0.47 4.41 16.44
N GLY A 58 -0.62 3.30 15.72
CA GLY A 58 -1.02 2.00 16.29
C GLY A 58 -0.02 1.48 17.32
N LEU A 59 1.29 1.52 17.01
CA LEU A 59 2.35 1.09 17.92
C LEU A 59 2.44 1.94 19.20
N LYS A 60 2.12 3.25 19.11
CA LYS A 60 2.01 4.13 20.29
C LYS A 60 0.82 3.76 21.18
N GLN A 61 -0.25 3.24 20.60
CA GLN A 61 -1.44 2.78 21.33
C GLN A 61 -1.24 1.37 21.92
N ASP A 62 -0.49 0.50 21.24
CA ASP A 62 -0.25 -0.90 21.65
C ASP A 62 1.05 -1.13 22.45
N GLY A 63 1.82 -0.08 22.78
CA GLY A 63 2.95 -0.21 23.70
C GLY A 63 4.20 -0.87 23.13
N GLY A 64 4.47 -0.71 21.82
CA GLY A 64 5.72 -1.09 21.17
C GLY A 64 5.89 -2.60 20.97
N ILE A 65 6.44 -2.98 19.80
CA ILE A 65 6.76 -4.37 19.44
C ILE A 65 7.42 -5.06 20.63
N THR A 66 6.71 -6.04 21.21
CA THR A 66 7.19 -6.86 22.31
C THR A 66 8.58 -7.37 21.96
N SER A 67 9.54 -7.03 22.81
CA SER A 67 10.81 -7.72 22.95
C SER A 67 10.54 -9.20 23.21
N ASP A 68 10.39 -10.00 22.16
CA ASP A 68 10.44 -11.45 22.25
C ASP A 68 11.84 -11.90 21.83
N GLY A 69 12.69 -11.96 22.85
CA GLY A 69 14.04 -12.48 22.81
C GLY A 69 14.32 -13.18 24.14
N SER A 70 13.45 -14.11 24.54
CA SER A 70 13.70 -15.02 25.64
C SER A 70 13.05 -16.37 25.38
N ARG A 71 13.78 -17.22 24.64
CA ARG A 71 14.08 -18.59 25.07
C ARG A 71 15.19 -19.20 24.23
#